data_AF-E5VJG7-F1
#
_entry.id   AF-E5VJG7-F1
#
_cell.length_a   1.000
_cell.length_b   1.000
_cell.length_c   1.000
_cell.angle_alpha   90.00
_cell.angle_beta   90.00
_cell.angle_gamma   90.00
#
_symmetry.space_group_name_H-M   'P 1'
#
loop_
_entity.id
_entity.type
_entity.pdbx_description
1 polymer ?
#
loop_
_entity_poly.entity_id
_entity_poly.type
_entity_poly.pdbx_seq_one_letter_code
_entity_poly.pdbx_strand_id
1 'polypeptide(L)'
;MDFLGIYKVVSEKTKLTGVKLFEGLLLGGEVVYETPKEKEEKERQDLQLEIPWYQVGSGTKTYMVGLLDHSKQKTQVENEDLPTILWRNGIKGGSVFCIVGDYMKDSTALGLLNGMITEASEYYIYPVVNAQNLSMINFPAFADENDEEMMKLYSQSVTGMTRDIMWPSLISIVEKGKLKMTCFMQPQADYEDGIEPDTKDMIFYLKQMKEQEAEVGLSLEYKNAGSLREKLDQDADFFQKSDSSYKYGAAFAEERDLDTITGLMNTELLKNVSTLVCEYTEKEPVVSYCTDSVTLQSVTSDGMNYSYSDDIRMRSIQSSLAYTNVMLNMHDIFWPQQKTDRWQIMQKHFSSNILTYWKKFTGFDSMTLSESNTRIRTFLNLDFSESRTENEITLETSEKGSWFLLRTHGEEIAEIEGGTEKEIEDGTYLIQAQDTTVKIQIKTSGLHYDR
;
A
#
# COMPACT_ATOMS: atom_id res chain seq x y z
N MET A 1 -42.02 0.45 2.16
CA MET A 1 -40.81 -0.21 1.61
C MET A 1 -39.82 0.91 1.48
N ASP A 2 -38.81 0.89 2.34
CA ASP A 2 -37.83 1.96 2.42
C ASP A 2 -36.88 1.80 1.24
N PHE A 3 -36.84 2.78 0.34
CA PHE A 3 -36.01 2.72 -0.85
C PHE A 3 -34.54 2.60 -0.43
N LEU A 4 -33.88 1.51 -0.83
CA LEU A 4 -32.50 1.19 -0.42
C LEU A 4 -32.28 1.09 1.10
N GLY A 5 -33.34 0.89 1.89
CA GLY A 5 -33.27 0.87 3.35
C GLY A 5 -33.23 2.26 4.00
N ILE A 6 -33.43 3.35 3.25
CA ILE A 6 -33.51 4.71 3.78
C ILE A 6 -34.88 4.91 4.43
N TYR A 7 -34.90 5.01 5.76
CA TYR A 7 -36.10 5.27 6.55
C TYR A 7 -36.46 6.76 6.55
N LYS A 8 -35.46 7.65 6.59
CA LYS A 8 -35.69 9.10 6.68
C LYS A 8 -34.57 9.90 6.02
N VAL A 9 -34.97 10.94 5.27
CA VAL A 9 -34.09 12.00 4.80
C VAL A 9 -34.22 13.17 5.76
N VAL A 10 -33.20 13.40 6.59
CA VAL A 10 -33.20 14.48 7.60
C VAL A 10 -32.87 15.82 6.95
N SER A 11 -31.93 15.82 6.01
CA SER A 11 -31.54 16.98 5.22
C SER A 11 -30.95 16.53 3.89
N GLU A 12 -31.19 17.29 2.82
CA GLU A 12 -30.55 17.06 1.51
C GLU A 12 -29.05 17.36 1.55
N LYS A 13 -28.61 18.22 2.48
CA LYS A 13 -27.21 18.61 2.67
C LYS A 13 -26.91 18.83 4.13
N THR A 14 -25.84 18.22 4.61
CA THR A 14 -25.34 18.34 5.98
C THR A 14 -23.82 18.44 5.96
N LYS A 15 -23.30 19.40 6.73
CA LYS A 15 -21.87 19.57 6.91
C LYS A 15 -21.38 18.68 8.06
N LEU A 16 -20.36 17.88 7.78
CA LEU A 16 -19.70 16.97 8.71
C LEU A 16 -18.45 17.60 9.33
N THR A 17 -18.03 17.10 10.49
CA THR A 17 -16.71 17.38 11.10
C THR A 17 -15.67 16.31 10.78
N GLY A 18 -16.13 15.15 10.32
CA GLY A 18 -15.30 14.01 9.98
C GLY A 18 -16.15 12.82 9.57
N VAL A 19 -15.50 11.67 9.44
CA VAL A 19 -16.14 10.41 9.08
C VAL A 19 -15.64 9.31 9.99
N LYS A 20 -16.50 8.35 10.31
CA LYS A 20 -16.15 7.13 11.03
C LYS A 20 -16.37 5.92 10.12
N LEU A 21 -15.33 5.10 9.98
CA LEU A 21 -15.36 3.78 9.33
C LEU A 21 -15.37 2.72 10.44
N PHE A 22 -16.42 1.89 10.46
CA PHE A 22 -16.54 0.78 11.39
C PHE A 22 -15.68 -0.41 10.94
N GLU A 23 -15.35 -1.30 11.88
CA GLU A 23 -14.66 -2.56 11.59
C GLU A 23 -15.51 -3.55 10.79
N GLY A 24 -14.85 -4.57 10.24
CA GLY A 24 -15.50 -5.71 9.61
C GLY A 24 -15.67 -5.62 8.10
N LEU A 25 -15.87 -4.45 7.49
CA LEU A 25 -15.95 -4.40 6.02
C LEU A 25 -14.56 -4.50 5.37
N LEU A 26 -13.65 -3.63 5.81
CA LEU A 26 -12.24 -3.58 5.43
C LEU A 26 -11.39 -4.02 6.63
N LEU A 27 -10.21 -4.57 6.33
CA LEU A 27 -9.22 -4.90 7.34
C LEU A 27 -8.62 -3.64 8.00
N GLY A 28 -8.10 -3.84 9.22
CA GLY A 28 -7.48 -2.80 10.03
C GLY A 28 -8.44 -2.12 11.02
N GLY A 29 -9.58 -2.73 11.30
CA GLY A 29 -10.53 -2.29 12.33
C GLY A 29 -11.06 -0.86 12.20
N GLU A 30 -11.76 -0.42 13.25
CA GLU A 30 -12.43 0.87 13.31
C GLU A 30 -11.44 2.06 13.25
N VAL A 31 -11.88 3.16 12.63
CA VAL A 31 -11.13 4.42 12.54
C VAL A 31 -12.04 5.64 12.39
N VAL A 32 -11.57 6.76 12.96
CA VAL A 32 -12.24 8.07 12.89
C VAL A 32 -11.33 9.07 12.18
N TYR A 33 -11.85 9.66 11.11
CA TYR A 33 -11.24 10.67 10.26
C TYR A 33 -11.83 12.05 10.59
N GLU A 34 -11.50 12.59 11.76
CA GLU A 34 -11.97 13.91 12.19
C GLU A 34 -11.04 15.02 11.70
N THR A 35 -11.59 16.14 11.26
CA THR A 35 -10.79 17.30 10.81
C THR A 35 -9.83 17.76 11.92
N PRO A 36 -8.50 17.71 11.71
CA PRO A 36 -7.54 18.11 12.72
C PRO A 36 -7.69 19.57 13.15
N LYS A 37 -7.39 19.85 14.43
CA LYS A 37 -7.36 21.22 14.95
C LYS A 37 -6.10 21.95 14.53
N GLU A 38 -4.97 21.25 14.50
CA GLU A 38 -3.66 21.78 14.14
C GLU A 38 -3.64 22.15 12.66
N LYS A 39 -3.21 23.38 12.34
CA LYS A 39 -3.27 23.92 10.99
C LYS A 39 -2.46 23.09 9.98
N GLU A 40 -1.32 22.58 10.42
CA GLU A 40 -0.39 21.78 9.61
C GLU A 40 -0.93 20.38 9.30
N GLU A 41 -1.87 19.87 10.09
CA GLU A 41 -2.48 18.55 9.85
C GLU A 41 -3.81 18.64 9.09
N LYS A 42 -4.37 19.84 8.91
CA LYS A 42 -5.65 20.02 8.20
C LYS A 42 -5.61 19.52 6.76
N GLU A 43 -4.44 19.53 6.14
CA GLU A 43 -4.21 19.03 4.79
C GLU A 43 -4.45 17.52 4.67
N ARG A 44 -4.45 16.77 5.79
CA ARG A 44 -4.82 15.35 5.80
C ARG A 44 -6.30 15.10 5.52
N GLN A 45 -7.17 16.05 5.84
CA GLN A 45 -8.61 15.89 5.66
C GLN A 45 -9.01 16.33 4.24
N ASP A 46 -9.21 15.35 3.38
CA ASP A 46 -9.56 15.52 1.98
C ASP A 46 -10.90 14.85 1.60
N LEU A 47 -11.61 14.27 2.57
CA LEU A 47 -12.90 13.60 2.34
C LEU A 47 -14.02 14.61 2.04
N GLN A 48 -15.06 14.15 1.34
CA GLN A 48 -16.28 14.91 1.13
C GLN A 48 -17.06 15.09 2.46
N LEU A 49 -16.98 16.27 3.06
CA LEU A 49 -17.66 16.61 4.31
C LEU A 49 -19.03 17.32 4.14
N GLU A 50 -19.55 17.41 2.91
CA GLU A 50 -20.93 17.84 2.66
C GLU A 50 -21.67 16.73 1.92
N ILE A 51 -22.58 16.06 2.63
CA ILE A 51 -23.34 14.91 2.14
C ILE A 51 -24.82 15.04 2.53
N PRO A 52 -25.75 14.33 1.85
CA PRO A 52 -27.10 14.17 2.37
C PRO A 52 -27.13 13.42 3.70
N TRP A 53 -28.06 13.79 4.58
CA TRP A 53 -28.28 13.08 5.84
C TRP A 53 -29.41 12.07 5.70
N TYR A 54 -29.01 10.85 5.32
CA TYR A 54 -29.87 9.69 5.34
C TYR A 54 -29.77 8.97 6.69
N GLN A 55 -30.92 8.60 7.24
CA GLN A 55 -31.05 7.65 8.34
C GLN A 55 -31.62 6.35 7.77
N VAL A 56 -30.98 5.24 8.10
CA VAL A 56 -31.32 3.91 7.60
C VAL A 56 -32.19 3.15 8.60
N GLY A 57 -33.09 2.30 8.07
CA GLY A 57 -34.09 1.60 8.87
C GLY A 57 -33.62 0.25 9.41
N SER A 58 -34.52 -0.43 10.13
CA SER A 58 -34.30 -1.80 10.61
C SER A 58 -34.02 -2.77 9.45
N GLY A 59 -33.04 -3.66 9.60
CA GLY A 59 -32.63 -4.59 8.54
C GLY A 59 -31.44 -4.10 7.71
N THR A 60 -30.85 -2.96 8.08
CA THR A 60 -29.60 -2.45 7.52
C THR A 60 -28.42 -2.72 8.44
N LYS A 61 -27.21 -2.77 7.86
CA LYS A 61 -25.93 -2.77 8.58
C LYS A 61 -25.10 -1.62 8.04
N THR A 62 -24.66 -0.73 8.93
CA THR A 62 -23.88 0.46 8.58
C THR A 62 -22.39 0.21 8.77
N TYR A 63 -21.58 0.62 7.80
CA TYR A 63 -20.12 0.48 7.84
C TYR A 63 -19.41 1.84 7.84
N MET A 64 -20.08 2.92 7.46
CA MET A 64 -19.49 4.26 7.51
C MET A 64 -20.54 5.34 7.78
N VAL A 65 -20.22 6.29 8.66
CA VAL A 65 -21.10 7.42 9.04
C VAL A 65 -20.35 8.74 9.09
N GLY A 66 -21.02 9.82 8.73
CA GLY A 66 -20.55 11.18 8.93
C GLY A 66 -20.70 11.63 10.37
N LEU A 67 -19.68 12.33 10.89
CA LEU A 67 -19.69 12.88 12.23
C LEU A 67 -20.23 14.31 12.23
N LEU A 68 -21.03 14.65 13.25
CA LEU A 68 -21.63 15.96 13.43
C LEU A 68 -20.95 16.75 14.54
N ASP A 69 -20.97 18.08 14.41
CA ASP A 69 -20.53 18.96 15.49
C ASP A 69 -21.52 18.90 16.66
N HIS A 70 -21.15 18.15 17.71
CA HIS A 70 -21.98 17.98 18.91
C HIS A 70 -22.36 19.30 19.58
N SER A 71 -21.54 20.36 19.46
CA SER A 71 -21.86 21.68 20.05
C SER A 71 -23.06 22.36 19.38
N LYS A 72 -23.39 21.94 18.15
CA LYS A 72 -24.52 22.45 17.36
C LYS A 72 -25.76 21.56 17.45
N GLN A 73 -25.66 20.42 18.12
CA GLN A 73 -26.78 19.49 18.31
C GLN A 73 -27.54 19.79 19.59
N LYS A 74 -28.88 19.76 19.52
CA LYS A 74 -29.74 19.99 20.69
C LYS A 74 -29.74 18.81 21.68
N THR A 75 -29.39 17.62 21.19
CA THR A 75 -29.35 16.36 21.93
C THR A 75 -28.15 15.53 21.42
N GLN A 76 -27.69 14.58 22.22
CA GLN A 76 -26.76 13.56 21.74
C GLN A 76 -27.42 12.76 20.62
N VAL A 77 -26.67 12.52 19.55
CA VAL A 77 -27.12 11.75 18.38
C VAL A 77 -26.40 10.41 18.45
N GLU A 78 -27.17 9.32 18.48
CA GLU A 78 -26.61 7.97 18.47
C GLU A 78 -26.02 7.63 17.09
N ASN A 79 -25.12 6.64 17.03
CA ASN A 79 -24.47 6.26 15.77
C ASN A 79 -25.47 5.88 14.66
N GLU A 80 -26.59 5.25 15.03
CA GLU A 80 -27.68 4.87 14.12
C GLU A 80 -28.42 6.07 13.51
N ASP A 81 -28.34 7.23 14.17
CA ASP A 81 -28.99 8.47 13.74
C ASP A 81 -28.06 9.38 12.92
N LEU A 82 -26.77 9.08 12.83
CA LEU A 82 -25.79 9.87 12.08
C LEU A 82 -26.01 9.79 10.56
N PRO A 83 -25.56 10.80 9.77
CA PRO A 83 -25.53 10.73 8.32
C PRO A 83 -24.85 9.44 7.83
N THR A 84 -25.62 8.54 7.21
CA THR A 84 -25.09 7.24 6.76
C THR A 84 -24.38 7.38 5.42
N ILE A 85 -23.14 6.88 5.32
CA ILE A 85 -22.30 6.97 4.11
C ILE A 85 -22.27 5.63 3.36
N LEU A 86 -22.03 4.54 4.08
CA LEU A 86 -21.93 3.19 3.50
C LEU A 86 -22.73 2.21 4.35
N TRP A 87 -23.68 1.50 3.71
CA TRP A 87 -24.52 0.51 4.37
C TRP A 87 -24.95 -0.61 3.44
N ARG A 88 -25.33 -1.73 4.04
CA ARG A 88 -26.02 -2.86 3.41
C ARG A 88 -27.48 -2.84 3.83
N ASN A 89 -28.37 -3.04 2.87
CA ASN A 89 -29.78 -3.31 3.11
C ASN A 89 -30.14 -4.73 2.66
N GLY A 90 -30.65 -5.55 3.59
CA GLY A 90 -31.13 -6.89 3.26
C GLY A 90 -32.41 -6.84 2.43
N ILE A 91 -32.45 -7.62 1.34
CA ILE A 91 -33.65 -7.81 0.52
C ILE A 91 -33.98 -9.30 0.41
N LYS A 92 -35.17 -9.63 -0.09
CA LYS A 92 -35.54 -11.03 -0.28
C LYS A 92 -34.61 -11.69 -1.31
N GLY A 93 -33.77 -12.62 -0.84
CA GLY A 93 -32.84 -13.37 -1.68
C GLY A 93 -31.53 -12.66 -2.02
N GLY A 94 -31.17 -11.58 -1.30
CA GLY A 94 -29.90 -10.90 -1.52
C GLY A 94 -29.71 -9.66 -0.65
N SER A 95 -28.73 -8.84 -0.98
CA SER A 95 -28.45 -7.58 -0.32
C SER A 95 -28.17 -6.48 -1.34
N VAL A 96 -28.49 -5.23 -0.98
CA VAL A 96 -28.10 -4.05 -1.75
C VAL A 96 -27.15 -3.22 -0.90
N PHE A 97 -25.97 -2.91 -1.44
CA PHE A 97 -25.02 -2.01 -0.82
C PHE A 97 -25.14 -0.61 -1.42
N CYS A 98 -25.08 0.40 -0.57
CA CYS A 98 -25.21 1.80 -0.97
C CYS A 98 -24.02 2.59 -0.46
N ILE A 99 -23.45 3.42 -1.33
CA ILE A 99 -22.30 4.30 -1.04
C ILE A 99 -22.69 5.71 -1.44
N VAL A 100 -22.55 6.65 -0.51
CA VAL A 100 -22.72 8.08 -0.75
C VAL A 100 -21.35 8.72 -0.92
N GLY A 101 -21.12 9.32 -2.09
CA GLY A 101 -19.84 9.93 -2.44
C GLY A 101 -19.11 9.11 -3.49
N ASP A 102 -17.79 9.30 -3.54
CA ASP A 102 -16.94 8.84 -4.64
C ASP A 102 -15.89 7.80 -4.24
N TYR A 103 -16.12 7.11 -3.11
CA TYR A 103 -15.28 6.03 -2.60
C TYR A 103 -15.08 4.83 -3.56
N MET A 104 -15.73 4.82 -4.72
CA MET A 104 -15.65 3.77 -5.75
C MET A 104 -14.93 4.23 -7.02
N LYS A 105 -14.36 5.45 -7.06
CA LYS A 105 -13.76 5.99 -8.29
C LYS A 105 -12.42 5.36 -8.65
N ASP A 106 -11.62 4.99 -7.66
CA ASP A 106 -10.26 4.50 -7.82
C ASP A 106 -10.10 3.08 -7.22
N SER A 107 -8.85 2.66 -6.97
CA SER A 107 -8.53 1.38 -6.33
C SER A 107 -9.12 1.19 -4.92
N THR A 108 -9.73 2.22 -4.32
CA THR A 108 -10.57 2.08 -3.11
C THR A 108 -11.76 1.15 -3.35
N ALA A 109 -12.24 1.03 -4.60
CA ALA A 109 -13.32 0.12 -4.94
C ALA A 109 -12.98 -1.36 -4.69
N LEU A 110 -11.70 -1.77 -4.81
CA LEU A 110 -11.29 -3.18 -4.75
C LEU A 110 -11.66 -3.83 -3.40
N GLY A 111 -11.22 -3.24 -2.30
CA GLY A 111 -11.50 -3.73 -0.96
C GLY A 111 -12.96 -3.56 -0.58
N LEU A 112 -13.63 -2.49 -1.04
CA LEU A 112 -15.06 -2.32 -0.81
C LEU A 112 -15.86 -3.45 -1.48
N LEU A 113 -15.57 -3.79 -2.74
CA LEU A 113 -16.21 -4.90 -3.44
C LEU A 113 -15.92 -6.25 -2.76
N ASN A 114 -14.68 -6.52 -2.36
CA ASN A 114 -14.35 -7.74 -1.60
C ASN A 114 -15.08 -7.80 -0.26
N GLY A 115 -15.17 -6.67 0.45
CA GLY A 115 -15.94 -6.56 1.69
C GLY A 115 -17.43 -6.84 1.47
N MET A 116 -18.02 -6.33 0.39
CA MET A 116 -19.42 -6.61 0.03
C MET A 116 -19.67 -8.08 -0.27
N ILE A 117 -18.77 -8.73 -1.03
CA ILE A 117 -18.85 -10.17 -1.31
C ILE A 117 -18.73 -10.96 -0.01
N THR A 118 -17.75 -10.61 0.84
CA THR A 118 -17.58 -11.23 2.15
C THR A 118 -18.87 -11.15 2.96
N GLU A 119 -19.45 -9.96 3.10
CA GLU A 119 -20.70 -9.72 3.85
C GLU A 119 -21.95 -10.37 3.24
N ALA A 120 -21.90 -10.76 1.96
CA ALA A 120 -22.99 -11.45 1.27
C ALA A 120 -22.85 -12.98 1.31
N SER A 121 -21.70 -13.49 1.73
CA SER A 121 -21.37 -14.92 1.75
C SER A 121 -21.23 -15.46 3.18
N GLU A 122 -21.42 -16.77 3.36
CA GLU A 122 -21.18 -17.45 4.65
C GLU A 122 -19.71 -17.47 5.03
N TYR A 123 -18.84 -17.57 4.04
CA TYR A 123 -17.41 -17.33 4.13
C TYR A 123 -16.94 -16.80 2.78
N TYR A 124 -15.73 -16.26 2.72
CA TYR A 124 -15.12 -15.89 1.46
C TYR A 124 -13.63 -16.16 1.48
N ILE A 125 -13.16 -16.99 0.54
CA ILE A 125 -11.75 -17.25 0.31
C ILE A 125 -11.34 -16.73 -1.08
N TYR A 126 -10.30 -15.91 -1.14
CA TYR A 126 -9.85 -15.27 -2.37
C TYR A 126 -8.34 -15.09 -2.39
N PRO A 127 -7.71 -15.15 -3.57
CA PRO A 127 -6.28 -15.06 -3.69
C PRO A 127 -5.79 -13.64 -3.37
N VAL A 128 -4.59 -13.57 -2.82
CA VAL A 128 -3.89 -12.33 -2.50
C VAL A 128 -2.41 -12.45 -2.83
N VAL A 129 -1.70 -11.32 -2.86
CA VAL A 129 -0.25 -11.29 -3.09
C VAL A 129 0.51 -11.60 -1.80
N ASN A 130 0.03 -11.08 -0.66
CA ASN A 130 0.74 -11.05 0.63
C ASN A 130 2.12 -10.41 0.46
N ALA A 131 2.21 -9.12 0.17
CA ALA A 131 3.48 -8.42 0.03
C ALA A 131 3.40 -6.95 0.46
N GLN A 132 4.22 -6.57 1.43
CA GLN A 132 4.40 -5.19 1.87
C GLN A 132 5.82 -4.71 1.53
N ASN A 133 5.90 -3.70 0.69
CA ASN A 133 7.14 -3.14 0.19
C ASN A 133 7.37 -1.71 0.70
N LEU A 134 8.63 -1.34 0.85
CA LEU A 134 9.08 0.02 1.08
C LEU A 134 10.12 0.39 0.02
N SER A 135 9.78 1.36 -0.81
CA SER A 135 10.56 1.85 -1.94
C SER A 135 11.19 3.20 -1.59
N MET A 136 12.51 3.24 -1.47
CA MET A 136 13.27 4.49 -1.32
C MET A 136 13.71 4.95 -2.71
N ILE A 137 13.08 5.99 -3.24
CA ILE A 137 13.35 6.48 -4.59
C ILE A 137 14.46 7.53 -4.53
N ASN A 138 15.33 7.52 -5.54
CA ASN A 138 16.48 8.41 -5.64
C ASN A 138 17.44 8.28 -4.44
N PHE A 139 17.65 7.06 -3.96
CA PHE A 139 18.47 6.81 -2.79
C PHE A 139 19.23 5.49 -2.88
N PRO A 140 20.51 5.45 -2.49
CA PRO A 140 21.38 6.60 -2.18
C PRO A 140 21.74 7.42 -3.43
N ALA A 141 22.21 8.65 -3.22
CA ALA A 141 22.82 9.51 -4.23
C ALA A 141 24.35 9.46 -4.14
N PHE A 142 25.05 9.57 -5.26
CA PHE A 142 26.53 9.44 -5.35
C PHE A 142 27.28 10.67 -5.87
N ALA A 143 26.55 11.70 -6.31
CA ALA A 143 27.11 12.96 -6.74
C ALA A 143 26.73 14.07 -5.74
N ASP A 144 27.68 14.94 -5.41
CA ASP A 144 27.46 16.11 -4.54
C ASP A 144 26.83 17.27 -5.33
N GLU A 145 25.72 16.96 -6.00
CA GLU A 145 24.90 17.93 -6.72
C GLU A 145 24.25 18.90 -5.71
N ASN A 146 24.00 20.16 -6.10
CA ASN A 146 23.37 21.16 -5.23
C ASN A 146 24.13 21.45 -3.89
N ASP A 147 25.45 21.25 -3.85
CA ASP A 147 26.26 21.34 -2.62
C ASP A 147 26.12 22.68 -1.88
N GLU A 148 25.98 23.81 -2.58
CA GLU A 148 25.83 25.13 -1.94
C GLU A 148 24.61 25.20 -1.01
N GLU A 149 23.44 24.75 -1.48
CA GLU A 149 22.22 24.77 -0.67
C GLU A 149 22.25 23.68 0.41
N MET A 150 22.80 22.50 0.11
CA MET A 150 22.95 21.42 1.08
C MET A 150 23.87 21.81 2.25
N MET A 151 25.00 22.44 1.95
CA MET A 151 25.91 23.00 2.96
C MET A 151 25.23 24.11 3.78
N LYS A 152 24.43 24.97 3.15
CA LYS A 152 23.69 26.03 3.84
C LYS A 152 22.62 25.50 4.79
N LEU A 153 21.90 24.44 4.41
CA LEU A 153 20.80 23.88 5.19
C LEU A 153 21.25 22.86 6.24
N TYR A 154 22.25 22.04 5.90
CA TYR A 154 22.62 20.86 6.69
C TYR A 154 24.09 20.85 7.11
N SER A 155 24.91 21.79 6.64
CA SER A 155 26.38 21.78 6.83
C SER A 155 27.04 20.48 6.33
N GLN A 156 26.46 19.86 5.30
CA GLN A 156 26.88 18.60 4.72
C GLN A 156 26.64 18.65 3.21
N SER A 157 27.47 17.95 2.44
CA SER A 157 27.18 17.64 1.04
C SER A 157 26.06 16.59 0.93
N VAL A 158 25.55 16.34 -0.29
CA VAL A 158 24.52 15.31 -0.52
C VAL A 158 25.00 13.93 -0.06
N THR A 159 26.20 13.52 -0.48
CA THR A 159 26.76 12.21 -0.12
C THR A 159 27.04 12.11 1.38
N GLY A 160 27.58 13.19 1.99
CA GLY A 160 27.83 13.29 3.42
C GLY A 160 26.55 13.17 4.25
N MET A 161 25.49 13.91 3.87
CA MET A 161 24.18 13.83 4.51
C MET A 161 23.52 12.46 4.34
N THR A 162 23.58 11.89 3.13
CA THR A 162 23.06 10.55 2.83
C THR A 162 23.69 9.51 3.75
N ARG A 163 25.03 9.55 3.90
CA ARG A 163 25.80 8.58 4.68
C ARG A 163 25.67 8.76 6.19
N ASP A 164 25.84 9.99 6.67
CA ASP A 164 26.06 10.26 8.09
C ASP A 164 24.75 10.57 8.83
N ILE A 165 23.68 10.93 8.11
CA ILE A 165 22.40 11.35 8.70
C ILE A 165 21.24 10.48 8.23
N MET A 166 21.00 10.41 6.92
CA MET A 166 19.80 9.75 6.37
C MET A 166 19.87 8.23 6.55
N TRP A 167 20.97 7.59 6.13
CA TRP A 167 21.11 6.14 6.19
C TRP A 167 20.91 5.57 7.61
N PRO A 168 21.60 6.04 8.66
CA PRO A 168 21.39 5.52 10.02
C PRO A 168 19.96 5.73 10.53
N SER A 169 19.33 6.85 10.17
CA SER A 169 17.95 7.14 10.55
C SER A 169 16.95 6.22 9.83
N LEU A 170 17.13 5.98 8.53
CA LEU A 170 16.29 5.07 7.75
C LEU A 170 16.40 3.65 8.28
N ILE A 171 17.61 3.16 8.57
CA ILE A 171 17.80 1.85 9.21
C ILE A 171 17.04 1.77 10.52
N SER A 172 17.14 2.78 11.38
CA SER A 172 16.40 2.78 12.65
C SER A 172 14.88 2.71 12.46
N ILE A 173 14.34 3.39 11.45
CA ILE A 173 12.89 3.36 11.15
C ILE A 173 12.48 1.99 10.61
N VAL A 174 13.25 1.45 9.66
CA VAL A 174 12.96 0.18 8.99
C VAL A 174 13.06 -1.00 9.97
N GLU A 175 14.09 -1.05 10.81
CA GLU A 175 14.22 -2.08 11.85
C GLU A 175 13.06 -2.03 12.86
N LYS A 176 12.67 -0.83 13.31
CA LYS A 176 11.53 -0.66 14.22
C LYS A 176 10.21 -1.07 13.58
N GLY A 177 10.05 -0.78 12.29
CA GLY A 177 8.89 -1.18 11.50
C GLY A 177 8.90 -2.66 11.08
N LYS A 178 10.02 -3.37 11.25
CA LYS A 178 10.27 -4.71 10.70
C LYS A 178 10.01 -4.77 9.20
N LEU A 179 10.41 -3.72 8.49
CA LEU A 179 10.22 -3.61 7.05
C LEU A 179 11.46 -4.12 6.31
N LYS A 180 11.26 -4.57 5.07
CA LYS A 180 12.32 -4.72 4.08
C LYS A 180 12.21 -3.57 3.09
N MET A 181 13.36 -3.05 2.67
CA MET A 181 13.43 -1.90 1.77
C MET A 181 14.06 -2.26 0.43
N THR A 182 13.59 -1.60 -0.61
CA THR A 182 14.24 -1.55 -1.92
C THR A 182 14.65 -0.11 -2.17
N CYS A 183 15.94 0.10 -2.41
CA CYS A 183 16.51 1.43 -2.61
C CYS A 183 16.86 1.61 -4.08
N PHE A 184 16.18 2.53 -4.75
CA PHE A 184 16.41 2.87 -6.14
C PHE A 184 17.50 3.92 -6.20
N MET A 185 18.72 3.46 -6.42
CA MET A 185 19.90 4.32 -6.40
C MET A 185 19.84 5.32 -7.56
N GLN A 186 20.36 6.52 -7.31
CA GLN A 186 20.49 7.57 -8.31
C GLN A 186 21.98 7.94 -8.40
N PRO A 187 22.69 7.50 -9.45
CA PRO A 187 24.07 7.91 -9.63
C PRO A 187 24.22 9.43 -9.72
N GLN A 188 23.40 10.06 -10.57
CA GLN A 188 23.33 11.50 -10.79
C GLN A 188 21.88 11.90 -11.06
N ALA A 189 21.51 13.15 -10.79
CA ALA A 189 20.23 13.74 -11.17
C ALA A 189 20.38 14.66 -12.39
N ASP A 190 21.47 15.44 -12.49
CA ASP A 190 21.77 16.42 -13.54
C ASP A 190 23.02 15.99 -14.33
N TYR A 191 22.81 15.23 -15.39
CA TYR A 191 23.88 14.66 -16.21
C TYR A 191 24.61 15.70 -17.11
N GLU A 192 24.27 16.98 -16.98
CA GLU A 192 24.84 18.07 -17.78
C GLU A 192 25.66 19.07 -16.95
N ASP A 193 25.71 18.93 -15.61
CA ASP A 193 26.35 19.89 -14.71
C ASP A 193 27.87 19.64 -14.53
N GLY A 194 28.36 18.46 -14.94
CA GLY A 194 29.75 18.04 -14.84
C GLY A 194 30.18 17.55 -13.45
N ILE A 195 29.24 17.33 -12.52
CA ILE A 195 29.47 16.79 -11.18
C ILE A 195 29.33 15.27 -11.21
N GLU A 196 30.47 14.59 -11.33
CA GLU A 196 30.50 13.12 -11.48
C GLU A 196 30.34 12.36 -10.14
N PRO A 197 29.73 11.16 -10.16
CA PRO A 197 29.48 10.35 -8.96
C PRO A 197 30.71 9.55 -8.49
N ASP A 198 30.82 9.30 -7.18
CA ASP A 198 31.90 8.49 -6.60
C ASP A 198 31.53 7.00 -6.52
N THR A 199 32.32 6.16 -7.20
CA THR A 199 32.18 4.69 -7.17
C THR A 199 32.41 4.09 -5.78
N LYS A 200 33.17 4.76 -4.89
CA LYS A 200 33.41 4.28 -3.52
C LYS A 200 32.14 4.28 -2.68
N ASP A 201 31.31 5.31 -2.83
CA ASP A 201 30.04 5.41 -2.10
C ASP A 201 29.09 4.31 -2.55
N MET A 202 29.02 4.02 -3.85
CA MET A 202 28.25 2.88 -4.32
C MET A 202 28.71 1.55 -3.71
N ILE A 203 30.02 1.26 -3.70
CA ILE A 203 30.54 0.02 -3.10
C ILE A 203 30.21 -0.03 -1.60
N PHE A 204 30.27 1.09 -0.90
CA PHE A 204 29.86 1.20 0.49
C PHE A 204 28.38 0.81 0.65
N TYR A 205 27.47 1.44 -0.11
CA TYR A 205 26.04 1.15 0.03
C TYR A 205 25.66 -0.25 -0.43
N LEU A 206 26.28 -0.83 -1.47
CA LEU A 206 26.03 -2.23 -1.83
C LEU A 206 26.36 -3.19 -0.67
N LYS A 207 27.42 -2.91 0.10
CA LYS A 207 27.73 -3.69 1.31
C LYS A 207 26.70 -3.45 2.40
N GLN A 208 26.31 -2.20 2.63
CA GLN A 208 25.30 -1.85 3.63
C GLN A 208 23.93 -2.48 3.32
N MET A 209 23.48 -2.44 2.07
CA MET A 209 22.22 -3.05 1.65
C MET A 209 22.26 -4.58 1.83
N LYS A 210 23.40 -5.21 1.52
CA LYS A 210 23.60 -6.64 1.81
C LYS A 210 23.52 -6.96 3.31
N GLU A 211 24.12 -6.13 4.16
CA GLU A 211 24.06 -6.30 5.63
C GLU A 211 22.64 -6.14 6.18
N GLN A 212 21.82 -5.33 5.52
CA GLN A 212 20.44 -5.02 5.92
C GLN A 212 19.39 -5.89 5.20
N GLU A 213 19.83 -6.88 4.42
CA GLU A 213 18.96 -7.70 3.55
C GLU A 213 18.03 -6.85 2.65
N ALA A 214 18.50 -5.67 2.25
CA ALA A 214 17.80 -4.74 1.39
C ALA A 214 18.13 -4.99 -0.10
N GLU A 215 17.21 -4.58 -0.97
CA GLU A 215 17.40 -4.63 -2.42
C GLU A 215 17.90 -3.29 -2.96
N VAL A 216 18.72 -3.35 -4.01
CA VAL A 216 19.12 -2.18 -4.78
C VAL A 216 18.47 -2.25 -6.16
N GLY A 217 17.69 -1.23 -6.47
CA GLY A 217 17.08 -1.01 -7.78
C GLY A 217 17.69 0.19 -8.50
N LEU A 218 17.23 0.44 -9.72
CA LEU A 218 17.65 1.56 -10.55
C LEU A 218 16.60 2.67 -10.51
N SER A 219 16.97 3.89 -10.11
CA SER A 219 16.12 5.04 -10.39
C SER A 219 16.29 5.48 -11.84
N LEU A 220 15.19 5.52 -12.58
CA LEU A 220 15.18 6.03 -13.96
C LEU A 220 14.82 7.51 -14.02
N GLU A 221 14.48 8.13 -12.89
CA GLU A 221 14.27 9.57 -12.78
C GLU A 221 15.59 10.34 -12.93
N TYR A 222 15.49 11.49 -13.57
CA TYR A 222 16.56 12.46 -13.71
C TYR A 222 15.98 13.86 -13.78
N LYS A 223 16.75 14.83 -13.32
CA LYS A 223 16.44 16.25 -13.40
C LYS A 223 16.78 16.80 -14.78
N ASN A 224 17.94 16.45 -15.31
CA ASN A 224 18.42 16.95 -16.59
C ASN A 224 19.32 15.94 -17.29
N ALA A 225 19.03 15.68 -18.56
CA ALA A 225 19.81 14.86 -19.49
C ALA A 225 19.23 15.05 -20.90
N GLY A 226 20.04 14.84 -21.95
CA GLY A 226 19.54 14.93 -23.32
C GLY A 226 18.48 13.89 -23.67
N SER A 227 18.50 12.72 -23.02
CA SER A 227 17.43 11.72 -23.06
C SER A 227 17.58 10.66 -21.98
N LEU A 228 16.52 9.88 -21.71
CA LEU A 228 16.61 8.67 -20.88
C LEU A 228 17.66 7.67 -21.40
N ARG A 229 17.83 7.56 -22.72
CA ARG A 229 18.83 6.65 -23.29
C ARG A 229 20.26 7.08 -22.94
N GLU A 230 20.53 8.37 -23.01
CA GLU A 230 21.81 8.98 -22.65
C GLU A 230 22.10 8.81 -21.16
N LYS A 231 21.11 9.06 -20.29
CA LYS A 231 21.19 8.73 -18.86
C LYS A 231 21.63 7.28 -18.64
N LEU A 232 20.93 6.33 -19.27
CA LEU A 232 21.21 4.90 -19.11
C LEU A 232 22.63 4.53 -19.59
N ASP A 233 23.15 5.18 -20.63
CA ASP A 233 24.53 4.97 -21.09
C ASP A 233 25.55 5.48 -20.07
N GLN A 234 25.35 6.68 -19.52
CA GLN A 234 26.23 7.23 -18.49
C GLN A 234 26.20 6.41 -17.19
N ASP A 235 25.00 5.97 -16.77
CA ASP A 235 24.84 5.07 -15.63
C ASP A 235 25.55 3.73 -15.86
N ALA A 236 25.41 3.15 -17.06
CA ALA A 236 26.10 1.90 -17.41
C ALA A 236 27.63 2.04 -17.34
N ASP A 237 28.18 3.14 -17.83
CA ASP A 237 29.61 3.45 -17.73
C ASP A 237 30.06 3.60 -16.26
N PHE A 238 29.25 4.25 -15.41
CA PHE A 238 29.51 4.35 -13.98
C PHE A 238 29.54 2.98 -13.29
N PHE A 239 28.52 2.14 -13.54
CA PHE A 239 28.46 0.80 -12.97
C PHE A 239 29.58 -0.11 -13.46
N GLN A 240 30.00 0.01 -14.72
CA GLN A 240 31.13 -0.75 -15.24
C GLN A 240 32.45 -0.40 -14.52
N LYS A 241 32.66 0.88 -14.20
CA LYS A 241 33.86 1.35 -13.49
C LYS A 241 33.96 0.83 -12.06
N SER A 242 32.85 0.41 -11.46
CA SER A 242 32.83 -0.04 -10.07
C SER A 242 33.25 -1.50 -9.85
N ASP A 243 33.41 -2.29 -10.92
CA ASP A 243 33.68 -3.73 -10.87
C ASP A 243 32.69 -4.53 -10.00
N SER A 244 31.41 -4.12 -10.00
CA SER A 244 30.34 -4.81 -9.25
C SER A 244 29.67 -5.88 -10.11
N SER A 245 29.46 -7.07 -9.53
CA SER A 245 28.69 -8.15 -10.16
C SER A 245 27.21 -8.17 -9.73
N TYR A 246 26.75 -7.13 -9.02
CA TYR A 246 25.37 -7.01 -8.57
C TYR A 246 24.42 -6.93 -9.78
N LYS A 247 23.28 -7.62 -9.69
CA LYS A 247 22.23 -7.60 -10.72
C LYS A 247 21.03 -6.83 -10.20
N TYR A 248 20.69 -5.76 -10.89
CA TYR A 248 19.53 -4.93 -10.55
C TYR A 248 18.25 -5.55 -11.12
N GLY A 249 17.37 -6.03 -10.24
CA GLY A 249 16.13 -6.72 -10.61
C GLY A 249 14.90 -5.81 -10.69
N ALA A 250 14.97 -4.63 -10.07
CA ALA A 250 13.91 -3.64 -10.01
C ALA A 250 14.37 -2.28 -10.57
N ALA A 251 13.46 -1.58 -11.24
CA ALA A 251 13.66 -0.19 -11.63
C ALA A 251 12.41 0.65 -11.33
N PHE A 252 12.61 1.91 -10.95
CA PHE A 252 11.54 2.87 -10.69
C PHE A 252 11.49 3.90 -11.82
N ALA A 253 10.28 4.25 -12.24
CA ALA A 253 10.04 5.29 -13.22
C ALA A 253 8.70 6.00 -13.02
N GLU A 254 8.61 7.21 -13.58
CA GLU A 254 7.36 7.94 -13.70
C GLU A 254 6.41 7.24 -14.69
N GLU A 255 5.10 7.33 -14.43
CA GLU A 255 4.05 6.70 -15.26
C GLU A 255 4.18 7.06 -16.75
N ARG A 256 4.51 8.33 -17.04
CA ARG A 256 4.61 8.84 -18.41
C ARG A 256 5.71 8.19 -19.25
N ASP A 257 6.70 7.57 -18.61
CA ASP A 257 7.88 7.01 -19.27
C ASP A 257 7.80 5.49 -19.46
N LEU A 258 6.75 4.84 -18.95
CA LEU A 258 6.60 3.36 -18.99
C LEU A 258 6.71 2.79 -20.41
N ASP A 259 6.09 3.43 -21.41
CA ASP A 259 6.18 3.02 -22.82
C ASP A 259 7.62 3.11 -23.35
N THR A 260 8.30 4.22 -23.06
CA THR A 260 9.68 4.46 -23.47
C THR A 260 10.62 3.42 -22.85
N ILE A 261 10.45 3.15 -21.55
CA ILE A 261 11.26 2.18 -20.80
C ILE A 261 11.06 0.76 -21.32
N THR A 262 9.83 0.40 -21.65
CA THR A 262 9.52 -0.91 -22.23
C THR A 262 10.31 -1.15 -23.52
N GLY A 263 10.48 -0.12 -24.36
CA GLY A 263 11.34 -0.18 -25.55
C GLY A 263 12.84 -0.30 -25.27
N LEU A 264 13.28 -0.01 -24.05
CA LEU A 264 14.68 0.01 -23.61
C LEU A 264 15.06 -1.18 -22.71
N MET A 265 14.12 -2.08 -22.40
CA MET A 265 14.36 -3.23 -21.51
C MET A 265 15.49 -4.16 -21.96
N ASN A 266 15.82 -4.19 -23.26
CA ASN A 266 16.91 -5.00 -23.80
C ASN A 266 18.31 -4.35 -23.70
N THR A 267 18.41 -3.14 -23.14
CA THR A 267 19.69 -2.47 -22.90
C THR A 267 20.51 -3.20 -21.84
N GLU A 268 21.84 -2.98 -21.83
CA GLU A 268 22.75 -3.68 -20.92
C GLU A 268 22.37 -3.52 -19.44
N LEU A 269 21.88 -2.33 -19.07
CA LEU A 269 21.50 -2.01 -17.69
C LEU A 269 20.13 -2.58 -17.30
N LEU A 270 19.16 -2.57 -18.23
CA LEU A 270 17.77 -2.97 -17.95
C LEU A 270 17.48 -4.45 -18.23
N LYS A 271 18.35 -5.19 -18.94
CA LYS A 271 18.10 -6.60 -19.32
C LYS A 271 17.84 -7.57 -18.17
N ASN A 272 18.26 -7.22 -16.95
CA ASN A 272 18.02 -8.03 -15.75
C ASN A 272 16.82 -7.54 -14.92
N VAL A 273 16.24 -6.40 -15.29
CA VAL A 273 15.06 -5.86 -14.61
C VAL A 273 13.87 -6.73 -14.95
N SER A 274 13.22 -7.24 -13.92
CA SER A 274 12.01 -8.07 -14.01
C SER A 274 10.82 -7.46 -13.27
N THR A 275 11.05 -6.30 -12.65
CA THR A 275 10.07 -5.51 -11.91
C THR A 275 10.23 -4.04 -12.27
N LEU A 276 9.17 -3.42 -12.78
CA LEU A 276 9.04 -1.98 -12.89
C LEU A 276 8.12 -1.47 -11.78
N VAL A 277 8.49 -0.34 -11.19
CA VAL A 277 7.70 0.36 -10.19
C VAL A 277 7.39 1.75 -10.70
N CYS A 278 6.14 2.17 -10.52
CA CYS A 278 5.70 3.53 -10.79
C CYS A 278 4.69 3.98 -9.74
N GLU A 279 4.36 5.27 -9.75
CA GLU A 279 3.24 5.79 -8.99
C GLU A 279 1.91 5.15 -9.42
N TYR A 280 0.94 5.12 -8.51
CA TYR A 280 -0.40 4.64 -8.82
C TYR A 280 -1.06 5.49 -9.92
N THR A 281 -1.67 4.81 -10.89
CA THR A 281 -2.49 5.42 -11.93
C THR A 281 -3.78 4.63 -12.10
N GLU A 282 -4.87 5.30 -12.48
CA GLU A 282 -6.13 4.64 -12.82
C GLU A 282 -6.05 3.85 -14.14
N LYS A 283 -5.00 4.06 -14.95
CA LYS A 283 -4.83 3.40 -16.25
C LYS A 283 -4.41 1.94 -16.14
N GLU A 284 -3.74 1.58 -15.04
CA GLU A 284 -3.15 0.27 -14.84
C GLU A 284 -3.66 -0.37 -13.55
N PRO A 285 -3.79 -1.71 -13.48
CA PRO A 285 -4.04 -2.39 -12.23
C PRO A 285 -2.91 -2.13 -11.21
N VAL A 286 -3.23 -2.27 -9.92
CA VAL A 286 -2.25 -2.09 -8.83
C VAL A 286 -1.00 -2.97 -9.02
N VAL A 287 -1.20 -4.19 -9.50
CA VAL A 287 -0.14 -5.11 -9.94
C VAL A 287 -0.53 -5.74 -11.27
N SER A 288 0.40 -5.81 -12.22
CA SER A 288 0.16 -6.38 -13.55
C SER A 288 1.46 -6.88 -14.20
N TYR A 289 1.36 -7.41 -15.42
CA TYR A 289 2.51 -7.58 -16.31
C TYR A 289 2.57 -6.36 -17.24
N CYS A 290 3.72 -5.68 -17.34
CA CYS A 290 3.93 -4.68 -18.40
C CYS A 290 4.44 -5.35 -19.70
N THR A 291 5.12 -6.49 -19.56
CA THR A 291 5.53 -7.39 -20.65
C THR A 291 5.46 -8.83 -20.16
N ASP A 292 5.63 -9.80 -21.06
CA ASP A 292 5.66 -11.24 -20.72
C ASP A 292 6.67 -11.60 -19.61
N SER A 293 7.75 -10.82 -19.46
CA SER A 293 8.83 -11.09 -18.51
C SER A 293 8.99 -10.04 -17.42
N VAL A 294 8.18 -8.97 -17.39
CA VAL A 294 8.34 -7.85 -16.45
C VAL A 294 7.01 -7.53 -15.78
N THR A 295 7.00 -7.53 -14.45
CA THR A 295 5.83 -7.09 -13.67
C THR A 295 5.84 -5.58 -13.50
N LEU A 296 4.65 -4.98 -13.44
CA LEU A 296 4.44 -3.61 -12.98
C LEU A 296 3.86 -3.66 -11.57
N GLN A 297 4.49 -2.93 -10.65
CA GLN A 297 4.11 -2.86 -9.24
C GLN A 297 3.87 -1.41 -8.85
N SER A 298 2.62 -1.04 -8.59
CA SER A 298 2.27 0.34 -8.25
C SER A 298 2.68 0.70 -6.82
N VAL A 299 3.21 1.91 -6.63
CA VAL A 299 3.24 2.57 -5.33
C VAL A 299 1.81 2.86 -4.89
N THR A 300 1.40 2.34 -3.74
CA THR A 300 0.02 2.49 -3.24
C THR A 300 -0.12 3.59 -2.19
N SER A 301 0.99 4.05 -1.62
CA SER A 301 1.02 5.16 -0.66
C SER A 301 2.30 5.96 -0.79
N ASP A 302 2.16 7.28 -0.71
CA ASP A 302 3.25 8.18 -0.39
C ASP A 302 3.55 8.07 1.12
N GLY A 303 4.82 7.87 1.49
CA GLY A 303 5.28 7.85 2.88
C GLY A 303 5.25 9.23 3.54
N MET A 304 5.17 10.29 2.72
CA MET A 304 5.30 11.69 3.13
C MET A 304 3.96 12.39 3.29
N ASN A 305 3.20 12.44 2.21
CA ASN A 305 1.88 13.05 2.18
C ASN A 305 0.84 11.95 2.37
N TYR A 306 0.14 12.00 3.51
CA TYR A 306 -0.81 10.97 3.88
C TYR A 306 -2.15 11.60 4.25
N SER A 307 -3.11 11.47 3.34
CA SER A 307 -4.48 11.94 3.53
C SER A 307 -5.40 10.84 4.11
N TYR A 308 -6.64 11.21 4.45
CA TYR A 308 -7.62 10.24 4.91
C TYR A 308 -8.17 9.38 3.78
N SER A 309 -8.26 9.90 2.56
CA SER A 309 -8.56 9.05 1.40
C SER A 309 -7.45 8.03 1.15
N ASP A 310 -6.17 8.39 1.34
CA ASP A 310 -5.04 7.46 1.20
C ASP A 310 -5.12 6.31 2.21
N ASP A 311 -5.52 6.56 3.47
CA ASP A 311 -5.74 5.49 4.46
C ASP A 311 -6.87 4.54 4.05
N ILE A 312 -7.99 5.06 3.56
CA ILE A 312 -9.11 4.24 3.09
C ILE A 312 -8.67 3.42 1.87
N ARG A 313 -7.95 4.02 0.91
CA ARG A 313 -7.43 3.34 -0.28
C ARG A 313 -6.42 2.24 0.10
N MET A 314 -5.49 2.53 1.01
CA MET A 314 -4.54 1.56 1.52
C MET A 314 -5.25 0.38 2.20
N ARG A 315 -6.24 0.65 3.07
CA ARG A 315 -7.06 -0.39 3.71
C ARG A 315 -7.81 -1.23 2.69
N SER A 316 -8.35 -0.59 1.66
CA SER A 316 -9.00 -1.26 0.55
C SER A 316 -8.05 -2.23 -0.15
N ILE A 317 -6.89 -1.75 -0.61
CA ILE A 317 -5.92 -2.56 -1.35
C ILE A 317 -5.38 -3.69 -0.47
N GLN A 318 -5.08 -3.44 0.80
CA GLN A 318 -4.62 -4.49 1.72
C GLN A 318 -5.71 -5.52 2.02
N SER A 319 -6.98 -5.10 2.08
CA SER A 319 -8.10 -6.04 2.21
C SER A 319 -8.29 -6.88 0.95
N SER A 320 -8.05 -6.34 -0.24
CA SER A 320 -8.29 -7.07 -1.49
C SER A 320 -7.11 -7.91 -1.96
N LEU A 321 -5.89 -7.42 -1.76
CA LEU A 321 -4.67 -7.97 -2.35
C LEU A 321 -3.60 -8.33 -1.32
N ALA A 322 -3.79 -7.99 -0.04
CA ALA A 322 -2.73 -8.06 0.97
C ALA A 322 -1.43 -7.39 0.49
N TYR A 323 -1.57 -6.28 -0.23
CA TYR A 323 -0.48 -5.60 -0.93
C TYR A 323 -0.36 -4.15 -0.48
N THR A 324 0.87 -3.68 -0.27
CA THR A 324 1.18 -2.25 -0.20
C THR A 324 2.59 -2.02 -0.69
N ASN A 325 2.81 -0.90 -1.38
CA ASN A 325 4.13 -0.39 -1.67
C ASN A 325 4.19 1.08 -1.28
N VAL A 326 4.98 1.34 -0.26
CA VAL A 326 5.17 2.68 0.30
C VAL A 326 6.35 3.33 -0.39
N MET A 327 6.17 4.53 -0.90
CA MET A 327 7.26 5.28 -1.51
C MET A 327 7.77 6.38 -0.61
N LEU A 328 9.10 6.52 -0.52
CA LEU A 328 9.75 7.71 -0.01
C LEU A 328 10.68 8.25 -1.09
N ASN A 329 10.26 9.33 -1.76
CA ASN A 329 11.07 9.98 -2.79
C ASN A 329 12.02 11.00 -2.15
N MET A 330 13.33 10.84 -2.38
CA MET A 330 14.36 11.70 -1.80
C MET A 330 14.69 12.94 -2.63
N HIS A 331 14.09 13.10 -3.82
CA HIS A 331 14.41 14.22 -4.71
C HIS A 331 14.27 15.58 -4.01
N ASP A 332 13.14 15.83 -3.35
CA ASP A 332 12.86 17.09 -2.66
C ASP A 332 13.82 17.35 -1.49
N ILE A 333 14.39 16.30 -0.88
CA ILE A 333 15.38 16.44 0.21
C ILE A 333 16.71 16.98 -0.33
N PHE A 334 17.11 16.51 -1.51
CA PHE A 334 18.34 16.94 -2.18
C PHE A 334 18.17 18.25 -2.95
N TRP A 335 16.93 18.61 -3.34
CA TRP A 335 16.59 19.84 -4.06
C TRP A 335 15.46 20.64 -3.39
N PRO A 336 15.59 21.02 -2.10
CA PRO A 336 14.49 21.57 -1.32
C PRO A 336 14.04 22.94 -1.86
N GLN A 337 12.74 23.07 -2.14
CA GLN A 337 12.11 24.31 -2.60
C GLN A 337 11.35 25.02 -1.47
N GLN A 338 10.93 24.29 -0.46
CA GLN A 338 10.18 24.77 0.69
C GLN A 338 10.69 24.16 2.00
N LYS A 339 10.20 24.68 3.13
CA LYS A 339 10.67 24.21 4.45
C LYS A 339 10.27 22.76 4.74
N THR A 340 9.14 22.31 4.22
CA THR A 340 8.59 20.96 4.42
C THR A 340 9.42 19.87 3.75
N ASP A 341 10.22 20.21 2.74
CA ASP A 341 11.13 19.29 2.03
C ASP A 341 12.38 18.96 2.85
N ARG A 342 12.56 19.61 4.02
CA ARG A 342 13.73 19.38 4.84
C ARG A 342 13.68 18.01 5.49
N TRP A 343 14.81 17.30 5.47
CA TRP A 343 14.93 15.95 6.03
C TRP A 343 14.38 15.80 7.44
N GLN A 344 14.60 16.77 8.33
CA GLN A 344 14.11 16.65 9.72
C GLN A 344 12.58 16.64 9.81
N ILE A 345 11.90 17.40 8.94
CA ILE A 345 10.44 17.41 8.84
C ILE A 345 9.98 16.12 8.18
N MET A 346 10.66 15.74 7.09
CA MET A 346 10.28 14.56 6.34
C MET A 346 10.42 13.27 7.15
N GLN A 347 11.55 13.09 7.82
CA GLN A 347 11.80 11.96 8.73
C GLN A 347 10.73 11.86 9.83
N LYS A 348 10.30 13.00 10.40
CA LYS A 348 9.26 13.02 11.43
C LYS A 348 7.92 12.51 10.88
N HIS A 349 7.53 12.97 9.70
CA HIS A 349 6.28 12.54 9.05
C HIS A 349 6.33 11.07 8.70
N PHE A 350 7.37 10.63 8.00
CA PHE A 350 7.55 9.24 7.59
C PHE A 350 7.52 8.28 8.79
N SER A 351 8.32 8.56 9.83
CA SER A 351 8.34 7.76 11.06
C SER A 351 6.97 7.71 11.74
N SER A 352 6.27 8.84 11.81
CA SER A 352 4.93 8.92 12.41
C SER A 352 3.91 8.09 11.62
N ASN A 353 3.93 8.19 10.28
CA ASN A 353 3.00 7.51 9.40
C ASN A 353 3.18 5.98 9.49
N ILE A 354 4.42 5.51 9.47
CA ILE A 354 4.75 4.07 9.60
C ILE A 354 4.24 3.50 10.90
N LEU A 355 4.49 4.19 12.01
CA LEU A 355 4.15 3.68 13.34
C LEU A 355 2.64 3.76 13.65
N THR A 356 1.90 4.62 12.93
CA THR A 356 0.47 4.87 13.20
C THR A 356 -0.44 4.06 12.29
N TYR A 357 -0.25 4.15 10.98
CA TYR A 357 -1.20 3.61 9.99
C TYR A 357 -0.83 2.18 9.57
N TRP A 358 0.45 1.90 9.29
CA TRP A 358 0.87 0.56 8.87
C TRP A 358 0.90 -0.47 10.00
N LYS A 359 0.95 -0.04 11.27
CA LYS A 359 0.93 -0.95 12.42
C LYS A 359 -0.28 -1.91 12.43
N LYS A 360 -1.40 -1.52 11.82
CA LYS A 360 -2.61 -2.34 11.76
C LYS A 360 -2.52 -3.52 10.79
N PHE A 361 -1.50 -3.55 9.94
CA PHE A 361 -1.34 -4.54 8.88
C PHE A 361 -0.09 -5.41 9.02
N THR A 362 0.41 -5.59 10.24
CA THR A 362 1.56 -6.48 10.54
C THR A 362 1.27 -7.97 10.33
N GLY A 363 0.06 -8.31 9.88
CA GLY A 363 -0.35 -9.65 9.49
C GLY A 363 0.32 -10.12 8.19
N PHE A 364 0.71 -9.20 7.32
CA PHE A 364 1.32 -9.50 6.02
C PHE A 364 2.84 -9.44 6.04
N ASP A 365 3.47 -10.06 5.04
CA ASP A 365 4.92 -10.17 4.97
C ASP A 365 5.54 -8.91 4.37
N SER A 366 6.57 -8.38 5.04
CA SER A 366 7.43 -7.36 4.45
C SER A 366 8.53 -7.98 3.62
N MET A 367 8.75 -7.46 2.40
CA MET A 367 9.70 -8.03 1.44
C MET A 367 10.27 -6.99 0.48
N THR A 368 11.34 -7.34 -0.21
CA THR A 368 11.86 -6.53 -1.32
C THR A 368 10.96 -6.64 -2.56
N LEU A 369 11.12 -5.77 -3.53
CA LEU A 369 10.28 -5.77 -4.74
C LEU A 369 10.55 -6.99 -5.63
N SER A 370 11.79 -7.47 -5.68
CA SER A 370 12.13 -8.72 -6.36
C SER A 370 11.54 -9.95 -5.66
N GLU A 371 11.47 -9.97 -4.33
CA GLU A 371 10.74 -11.02 -3.59
C GLU A 371 9.24 -10.95 -3.90
N SER A 372 8.66 -9.74 -3.91
CA SER A 372 7.25 -9.47 -4.27
C SER A 372 6.92 -9.92 -5.69
N ASN A 373 7.82 -9.69 -6.65
CA ASN A 373 7.66 -10.11 -8.05
C ASN A 373 7.39 -11.61 -8.18
N THR A 374 7.99 -12.45 -7.32
CA THR A 374 7.70 -13.88 -7.31
C THR A 374 6.25 -14.15 -6.91
N ARG A 375 5.77 -13.50 -5.83
CA ARG A 375 4.38 -13.67 -5.35
C ARG A 375 3.36 -13.09 -6.33
N ILE A 376 3.67 -11.97 -6.97
CA ILE A 376 2.81 -11.35 -7.98
C ILE A 376 2.68 -12.26 -9.20
N ARG A 377 3.76 -12.88 -9.67
CA ARG A 377 3.69 -13.84 -10.78
C ARG A 377 2.82 -15.04 -10.43
N THR A 378 3.00 -15.59 -9.22
CA THR A 378 2.13 -16.65 -8.71
C THR A 378 0.66 -16.19 -8.68
N PHE A 379 0.38 -15.01 -8.13
CA PHE A 379 -0.96 -14.45 -8.06
C PHE A 379 -1.61 -14.22 -9.44
N LEU A 380 -0.86 -13.67 -10.41
CA LEU A 380 -1.38 -13.36 -11.74
C LEU A 380 -1.58 -14.60 -12.62
N ASN A 381 -0.87 -15.70 -12.35
CA ASN A 381 -0.98 -16.96 -13.11
C ASN A 381 -1.90 -17.99 -12.44
N LEU A 382 -2.47 -17.65 -11.28
CA LEU A 382 -3.21 -18.57 -10.44
C LEU A 382 -4.62 -18.85 -10.98
N ASP A 383 -4.95 -20.12 -11.09
CA ASP A 383 -6.32 -20.63 -11.17
C ASP A 383 -6.66 -21.31 -9.84
N PHE A 384 -7.87 -21.07 -9.32
CA PHE A 384 -8.31 -21.71 -8.09
C PHE A 384 -9.82 -22.02 -8.12
N SER A 385 -10.23 -22.94 -7.26
CA SER A 385 -11.63 -23.20 -6.97
C SER A 385 -11.79 -23.62 -5.51
N GLU A 386 -12.97 -23.43 -4.97
CA GLU A 386 -13.23 -23.72 -3.56
C GLU A 386 -14.61 -24.36 -3.39
N SER A 387 -14.76 -25.14 -2.33
CA SER A 387 -16.06 -25.69 -1.92
C SER A 387 -16.09 -25.94 -0.43
N ARG A 388 -17.29 -25.93 0.16
CA ARG A 388 -17.51 -26.30 1.56
C ARG A 388 -18.45 -27.49 1.65
N THR A 389 -18.06 -28.49 2.44
CA THR A 389 -18.92 -29.60 2.87
C THR A 389 -18.94 -29.63 4.38
N GLU A 390 -20.11 -29.36 4.98
CA GLU A 390 -20.28 -29.23 6.43
C GLU A 390 -19.28 -28.22 7.03
N ASN A 391 -18.31 -28.71 7.81
CA ASN A 391 -17.29 -27.90 8.47
C ASN A 391 -15.91 -28.00 7.79
N GLU A 392 -15.82 -28.50 6.56
CA GLU A 392 -14.57 -28.54 5.80
C GLU A 392 -14.67 -27.64 4.57
N ILE A 393 -13.74 -26.68 4.45
CA ILE A 393 -13.53 -25.91 3.23
C ILE A 393 -12.36 -26.56 2.48
N THR A 394 -12.58 -26.96 1.23
CA THR A 394 -11.54 -27.45 0.33
C THR A 394 -11.20 -26.36 -0.69
N LEU A 395 -9.93 -26.00 -0.77
CA LEU A 395 -9.37 -25.08 -1.75
C LEU A 395 -8.46 -25.88 -2.71
N GLU A 396 -8.72 -25.75 -4.01
CA GLU A 396 -7.88 -26.27 -5.08
C GLU A 396 -7.18 -25.10 -5.78
N THR A 397 -5.88 -25.22 -6.02
CA THR A 397 -5.03 -24.17 -6.62
C THR A 397 -4.06 -24.78 -7.65
N SER A 398 -3.85 -24.08 -8.77
CA SER A 398 -2.86 -24.46 -9.79
C SER A 398 -1.42 -24.19 -9.36
N GLU A 399 -1.21 -23.25 -8.43
CA GLU A 399 0.11 -22.74 -8.06
C GLU A 399 0.42 -23.03 -6.58
N LYS A 400 1.40 -23.90 -6.31
CA LYS A 400 1.93 -24.08 -4.96
C LYS A 400 2.61 -22.79 -4.48
N GLY A 401 2.45 -22.48 -3.19
CA GLY A 401 2.96 -21.25 -2.58
C GLY A 401 2.05 -20.03 -2.82
N SER A 402 0.87 -20.22 -3.43
CA SER A 402 -0.15 -19.17 -3.54
C SER A 402 -0.72 -18.79 -2.17
N TRP A 403 -1.15 -17.54 -2.06
CA TRP A 403 -1.67 -16.96 -0.83
C TRP A 403 -3.14 -16.60 -0.99
N PHE A 404 -3.91 -16.77 0.07
CA PHE A 404 -5.33 -16.47 0.12
C PHE A 404 -5.69 -15.77 1.43
N LEU A 405 -6.73 -14.93 1.39
CA LEU A 405 -7.44 -14.50 2.58
C LEU A 405 -8.73 -15.30 2.70
N LEU A 406 -8.96 -15.92 3.85
CA LEU A 406 -10.20 -16.57 4.22
C LEU A 406 -10.90 -15.74 5.30
N ARG A 407 -12.15 -15.36 5.05
CA ARG A 407 -13.01 -14.64 6.01
C ARG A 407 -14.20 -15.51 6.36
N THR A 408 -14.38 -15.83 7.63
CA THR A 408 -15.33 -16.85 8.13
C THR A 408 -16.45 -16.29 9.00
N HIS A 409 -16.52 -14.96 9.15
CA HIS A 409 -17.49 -14.29 10.04
C HIS A 409 -17.48 -14.80 11.49
N GLY A 410 -16.28 -15.12 12.00
CA GLY A 410 -16.06 -15.52 13.39
C GLY A 410 -16.04 -17.02 13.64
N GLU A 411 -16.17 -17.87 12.60
CA GLU A 411 -15.84 -19.29 12.75
C GLU A 411 -14.32 -19.48 12.80
N GLU A 412 -13.83 -20.27 13.76
CA GLU A 412 -12.40 -20.51 13.95
C GLU A 412 -11.93 -21.74 13.16
N ILE A 413 -10.71 -21.69 12.63
CA ILE A 413 -10.04 -22.88 12.08
C ILE A 413 -9.61 -23.81 13.22
N ALA A 414 -9.89 -25.10 13.06
CA ALA A 414 -9.47 -26.17 13.95
C ALA A 414 -8.16 -26.81 13.49
N GLU A 415 -8.05 -27.07 12.19
CA GLU A 415 -6.92 -27.75 11.56
C GLU A 415 -6.84 -27.37 10.07
N ILE A 416 -5.63 -27.39 9.52
CA ILE A 416 -5.37 -27.18 8.10
C ILE A 416 -4.41 -28.25 7.58
N GLU A 417 -4.77 -28.89 6.47
CA GLU A 417 -3.94 -29.85 5.73
C GLU A 417 -3.56 -29.26 4.36
N GLY A 418 -2.33 -29.52 3.89
CA GLY A 418 -1.86 -29.02 2.58
C GLY A 418 -1.54 -27.51 2.55
N GLY A 419 -1.61 -26.82 3.68
CA GLY A 419 -1.32 -25.40 3.81
C GLY A 419 -1.00 -24.97 5.23
N THR A 420 -0.75 -23.67 5.39
CA THR A 420 -0.59 -23.02 6.70
C THR A 420 -1.57 -21.88 6.84
N GLU A 421 -1.87 -21.52 8.09
CA GLU A 421 -2.73 -20.40 8.43
C GLU A 421 -2.06 -19.43 9.40
N LYS A 422 -2.53 -18.18 9.36
CA LYS A 422 -2.25 -17.15 10.35
C LYS A 422 -3.48 -16.26 10.47
N GLU A 423 -4.09 -16.23 11.65
CA GLU A 423 -5.15 -15.25 11.93
C GLU A 423 -4.54 -13.84 11.94
N ILE A 424 -5.12 -12.93 11.16
CA ILE A 424 -4.64 -11.53 11.02
C ILE A 424 -5.62 -10.51 11.58
N GLU A 425 -6.91 -10.87 11.66
CA GLU A 425 -7.99 -10.14 12.30
C GLU A 425 -9.07 -11.16 12.70
N ASP A 426 -9.98 -10.80 13.60
CA ASP A 426 -11.03 -11.71 14.09
C ASP A 426 -11.81 -12.35 12.92
N GLY A 427 -11.81 -13.68 12.87
CA GLY A 427 -12.45 -14.45 11.80
C GLY A 427 -11.86 -14.21 10.41
N THR A 428 -10.62 -13.72 10.31
CA THR A 428 -9.90 -13.53 9.05
C THR A 428 -8.49 -14.15 9.11
N TYR A 429 -8.25 -15.08 8.21
CA TYR A 429 -7.06 -15.91 8.16
C TYR A 429 -6.30 -15.69 6.85
N LEU A 430 -4.99 -15.50 6.96
CA LEU A 430 -4.06 -15.57 5.84
C LEU A 430 -3.64 -17.03 5.66
N ILE A 431 -3.94 -17.58 4.48
CA ILE A 431 -3.68 -18.98 4.13
C ILE A 431 -2.55 -19.05 3.11
N GLN A 432 -1.56 -19.90 3.34
CA GLN A 432 -0.56 -20.28 2.34
C GLN A 432 -0.83 -21.70 1.86
N ALA A 433 -1.09 -21.87 0.57
CA ALA A 433 -1.21 -23.20 -0.02
C ALA A 433 0.18 -23.81 -0.22
N GLN A 434 0.51 -24.89 0.50
CA GLN A 434 1.77 -25.62 0.33
C GLN A 434 1.63 -26.76 -0.69
N ASP A 435 0.41 -27.24 -0.87
CA ASP A 435 -0.01 -28.18 -1.90
C ASP A 435 -1.10 -27.60 -2.80
N THR A 436 -1.42 -28.31 -3.88
CA THR A 436 -2.47 -27.91 -4.83
C THR A 436 -3.88 -28.08 -4.27
N THR A 437 -4.01 -28.86 -3.19
CA THR A 437 -5.26 -29.08 -2.48
C THR A 437 -5.03 -28.75 -1.01
N VAL A 438 -5.82 -27.82 -0.47
CA VAL A 438 -5.79 -27.40 0.93
C VAL A 438 -7.13 -27.72 1.56
N LYS A 439 -7.12 -28.37 2.72
CA LYS A 439 -8.33 -28.65 3.49
C LYS A 439 -8.30 -27.88 4.78
N ILE A 440 -9.37 -27.16 5.06
CA ILE A 440 -9.49 -26.27 6.20
C ILE A 440 -10.68 -26.74 7.03
N GLN A 441 -10.40 -27.34 8.18
CA GLN A 441 -11.43 -27.79 9.12
C GLN A 441 -11.84 -26.61 10.01
N ILE A 442 -13.13 -26.28 10.00
CA ILE A 442 -13.75 -25.27 10.86
C ILE A 442 -14.21 -25.92 12.17
N LYS A 443 -14.00 -25.23 13.29
CA LYS A 443 -14.48 -25.66 14.61
C LYS A 443 -16.01 -25.75 14.60
N THR A 444 -16.54 -26.90 14.98
CA THR A 444 -17.98 -27.05 15.17
C THR A 444 -18.40 -26.19 16.38
N SER A 445 -19.36 -25.28 16.20
CA SER A 445 -19.90 -24.51 17.31
C SER A 445 -20.49 -25.47 18.35
N GLY A 446 -19.85 -25.59 19.51
CA GLY A 446 -20.39 -26.38 20.61
C GLY A 446 -21.72 -25.79 21.04
N LEU A 447 -22.82 -26.52 20.84
CA LEU A 447 -24.10 -26.20 21.46
C LEU A 447 -23.94 -26.35 22.98
N HIS A 448 -23.53 -25.27 23.65
CA HIS A 448 -23.65 -25.15 25.10
C HIS A 448 -25.14 -25.02 25.42
N TYR A 449 -25.81 -26.16 25.58
CA TYR A 449 -27.04 -26.21 26.36
C TYR A 449 -26.64 -26.15 27.83
N ASP A 450 -26.74 -24.96 28.41
CA ASP A 450 -26.81 -24.84 29.87
C ASP A 450 -28.04 -25.63 30.34
N ARG A 451 -27.79 -26.64 31.17
CA ARG A 451 -28.82 -27.47 31.81
C ARG A 451 -29.36 -26.84 33.07
#